data_AF-A0A7X4GZH1-F1
#
_entry.id   AF-A0A7X4GZH1-F1
#
_cell.length_a   1.000
_cell.length_b   1.000
_cell.length_c   1.000
_cell.angle_alpha   90.00
_cell.angle_beta   90.00
_cell.angle_gamma   90.00
#
_symmetry.space_group_name_H-M   'P 1'
#
loop_
_entity.id
_entity.type
_entity.pdbx_description
1 polymer ?
#
loop_
_entity_poly.entity_id
_entity_poly.type
_entity_poly.pdbx_seq_one_letter_code
_entity_poly.pdbx_strand_id
1 'polypeptide(L)'
;MRTALLLLLAITLPARAADPAGTWKYDKGAEYFGQLKPLPPPKFQTLQISNSQLILSTSCIVPLTPQPYAYDVLFQSLLNEDVDEAKLTPYLSKQFAVTLTGVKTFYRAERHASRCNLHLNDFIVTDNALLVPFAGSAFYRFVRSADTPQLYGRKTSHLPFNSAAYSSICLGRLPISKGVPQATTKCGPVYMPYVAAANGDALSQLIGTHDYQKGGARYADDYANPFANKLHPVFVMLPPMKDVLLVRVDDMQPGPNEQRDVMSGVFLAIKDGKITDQLNQGCLITSDYACVDEDGKRQYQLLESGKFQKLK
;
A
#
# COMPACT_ATOMS: atom_id res chain seq x y z
N MET A 1 5.80 38.63 51.29
CA MET A 1 5.11 37.55 50.54
C MET A 1 5.36 37.79 49.06
N ARG A 2 6.12 36.92 48.38
CA ARG A 2 6.42 37.01 46.95
C ARG A 2 5.63 35.92 46.22
N THR A 3 4.67 36.33 45.42
CA THR A 3 3.84 35.46 44.58
C THR A 3 4.67 35.03 43.36
N ALA A 4 4.97 33.75 43.23
CA ALA A 4 5.63 33.19 42.06
C ALA A 4 4.59 32.92 40.97
N LEU A 5 4.70 33.65 39.86
CA LEU A 5 3.89 33.46 38.65
C LEU A 5 4.48 32.28 37.87
N LEU A 6 3.79 31.13 37.86
CA LEU A 6 4.14 30.01 36.99
C LEU A 6 3.73 30.36 35.55
N LEU A 7 4.70 30.65 34.69
CA LEU A 7 4.53 30.66 33.25
C LEU A 7 4.42 29.22 32.75
N LEU A 8 3.20 28.78 32.43
CA LEU A 8 2.99 27.58 31.62
C LEU A 8 3.39 27.89 30.17
N LEU A 9 4.61 27.54 29.78
CA LEU A 9 4.98 27.43 28.37
C LEU A 9 4.12 26.32 27.75
N ALA A 10 3.06 26.71 27.04
CA ALA A 10 2.33 25.82 26.16
C ALA A 10 3.28 25.41 25.02
N ILE A 11 3.81 24.20 25.10
CA ILE A 11 4.52 23.56 23.99
C ILE A 11 3.47 23.29 22.91
N THR A 12 3.33 24.21 21.97
CA THR A 12 2.57 24.00 20.75
C THR A 12 3.36 23.01 19.88
N LEU A 13 3.09 21.71 20.07
CA LEU A 13 3.52 20.72 19.10
C LEU A 13 2.94 21.14 17.73
N PRO A 14 3.77 21.34 16.71
CA PRO A 14 3.26 21.68 15.40
C PRO A 14 2.32 20.56 14.96
N ALA A 15 1.06 20.90 14.72
CA ALA A 15 0.09 19.99 14.12
C ALA A 15 0.67 19.51 12.79
N ARG A 16 1.21 18.29 12.80
CA ARG A 16 1.80 17.65 11.65
C ARG A 16 0.65 17.29 10.72
N ALA A 17 0.78 17.58 9.43
CA ALA A 17 -0.21 17.14 8.45
C ALA A 17 -0.38 15.61 8.58
N ALA A 18 -1.63 15.15 8.56
CA ALA A 18 -1.92 13.72 8.67
C ALA A 18 -1.24 12.96 7.53
N ASP A 19 -0.57 11.85 7.85
CA ASP A 19 0.18 11.07 6.86
C ASP A 19 -0.78 10.34 5.91
N PRO A 20 -0.76 10.63 4.60
CA PRO A 20 -1.63 9.95 3.64
C PRO A 20 -1.19 8.49 3.40
N ALA A 21 0.04 8.11 3.74
CA ALA A 21 0.58 6.80 3.43
C ALA A 21 -0.21 5.68 4.12
N GLY A 22 -0.54 4.63 3.37
CA GLY A 22 -1.28 3.47 3.86
C GLY A 22 -2.34 2.96 2.92
N THR A 23 -3.10 1.98 3.41
CA THR A 23 -4.23 1.38 2.68
C THR A 23 -5.53 1.93 3.23
N TRP A 24 -6.38 2.45 2.36
CA TRP A 24 -7.65 3.10 2.67
C TRP A 24 -8.79 2.32 2.02
N LYS A 25 -9.80 1.95 2.80
CA LYS A 25 -10.97 1.19 2.34
C LYS A 25 -12.20 2.07 2.33
N TYR A 26 -13.00 1.96 1.28
CA TYR A 26 -14.26 2.67 1.16
C TYR A 26 -15.17 2.32 2.34
N ASP A 27 -15.72 3.35 2.95
CA ASP A 27 -16.67 3.24 4.06
C ASP A 27 -18.07 3.60 3.55
N LYS A 28 -18.23 4.81 3.02
CA LYS A 28 -19.51 5.30 2.51
C LYS A 28 -19.38 6.52 1.62
N GLY A 29 -20.50 6.89 0.98
CA GLY A 29 -20.64 8.14 0.26
C GLY A 29 -21.98 8.82 0.55
N ALA A 30 -21.99 10.15 0.52
CA ALA A 30 -23.20 10.95 0.69
C ALA A 30 -23.05 12.30 -0.01
N GLU A 31 -24.18 12.93 -0.32
CA GLU A 31 -24.28 14.21 -1.00
C GLU A 31 -24.88 15.26 -0.04
N TYR A 32 -24.33 16.48 -0.07
CA TYR A 32 -24.65 17.52 0.90
C TYR A 32 -26.14 17.90 0.89
N PHE A 33 -26.73 18.09 -0.28
CA PHE A 33 -28.14 18.49 -0.42
C PHE A 33 -29.12 17.31 -0.32
N GLY A 34 -28.62 16.07 -0.31
CA GLY A 34 -29.43 14.85 -0.23
C GLY A 34 -30.35 14.61 -1.43
N GLN A 35 -30.07 15.23 -2.57
CA GLN A 35 -30.90 15.16 -3.78
C GLN A 35 -30.56 13.95 -4.66
N LEU A 36 -29.35 13.41 -4.54
CA LEU A 36 -28.97 12.19 -5.24
C LEU A 36 -29.52 10.94 -4.54
N LYS A 37 -30.04 9.99 -5.35
CA LYS A 37 -30.19 8.58 -4.97
C LYS A 37 -28.90 8.08 -4.28
N PRO A 38 -28.95 7.00 -3.45
CA PRO A 38 -27.76 6.52 -2.74
C PRO A 38 -26.53 6.51 -3.65
N LEU A 39 -25.51 7.28 -3.26
CA LEU A 39 -24.33 7.49 -4.06
C LEU A 39 -23.63 6.13 -4.24
N PRO A 40 -23.52 5.61 -5.48
CA PRO A 40 -22.94 4.30 -5.68
C PRO A 40 -21.47 4.29 -5.21
N PRO A 41 -20.95 3.14 -4.72
CA PRO A 41 -19.54 3.04 -4.37
C PRO A 41 -18.64 3.40 -5.56
N PRO A 42 -17.48 4.04 -5.31
CA PRO A 42 -16.53 4.32 -6.37
C PRO A 42 -15.99 3.01 -6.97
N LYS A 43 -15.57 3.07 -8.24
CA LYS A 43 -14.94 1.95 -8.94
C LYS A 43 -13.81 1.32 -8.12
N PHE A 44 -12.97 2.16 -7.51
CA PHE A 44 -11.89 1.73 -6.65
C PHE A 44 -12.30 1.91 -5.18
N GLN A 45 -12.63 0.80 -4.53
CA GLN A 45 -13.00 0.78 -3.11
C GLN A 45 -11.81 0.60 -2.17
N THR A 46 -10.62 0.36 -2.72
CA THR A 46 -9.37 0.33 -1.94
C THR A 46 -8.36 1.23 -2.63
N LEU A 47 -7.75 2.13 -1.85
CA LEU A 47 -6.71 3.03 -2.29
C LEU A 47 -5.45 2.69 -1.50
N GLN A 48 -4.30 2.61 -2.16
CA GLN A 48 -3.02 2.51 -1.48
C GLN A 48 -2.18 3.73 -1.78
N ILE A 49 -1.64 4.37 -0.75
CA ILE A 49 -0.74 5.50 -0.90
C ILE A 49 0.61 5.10 -0.34
N SER A 50 1.63 5.14 -1.19
CA SER A 50 3.01 4.83 -0.79
C SER A 50 3.97 5.65 -1.64
N ASN A 51 5.02 6.17 -1.00
CA ASN A 51 6.08 6.93 -1.67
C ASN A 51 5.54 8.06 -2.58
N SER A 52 4.56 8.83 -2.07
CA SER A 52 3.86 9.91 -2.79
C SER A 52 3.17 9.47 -4.09
N GLN A 53 2.76 8.21 -4.18
CA GLN A 53 1.95 7.69 -5.28
C GLN A 53 0.65 7.11 -4.76
N LEU A 54 -0.43 7.38 -5.50
CA LEU A 54 -1.73 6.75 -5.33
C LEU A 54 -1.81 5.54 -6.26
N ILE A 55 -2.06 4.37 -5.68
CA ILE A 55 -2.14 3.08 -6.34
C ILE A 55 -3.59 2.61 -6.23
N LEU A 56 -4.25 2.50 -7.38
CA LEU A 56 -5.66 2.06 -7.49
C LEU A 56 -5.78 0.67 -8.11
N SER A 57 -4.82 0.31 -8.97
CA SER A 57 -4.69 -1.01 -9.58
C SER A 57 -3.27 -1.18 -10.15
N THR A 58 -2.99 -2.32 -10.77
CA THR A 58 -1.74 -2.62 -11.49
C THR A 58 -1.43 -1.61 -12.59
N SER A 59 -2.45 -1.17 -13.33
CA SER A 59 -2.33 -0.26 -14.47
C SER A 59 -2.62 1.20 -14.12
N CYS A 60 -3.00 1.48 -12.86
CA CYS A 60 -3.31 2.82 -12.40
C CYS A 60 -2.54 3.17 -11.13
N ILE A 61 -1.38 3.80 -11.36
CA ILE A 61 -0.49 4.35 -10.35
C ILE A 61 -0.21 5.79 -10.77
N VAL A 62 -0.52 6.74 -9.92
CA VAL A 62 -0.40 8.18 -10.24
C VAL A 62 0.34 8.92 -9.13
N PRO A 63 1.14 9.95 -9.47
CA PRO A 63 1.70 10.85 -8.47
C PRO A 63 0.61 11.51 -7.62
N LEU A 64 0.88 11.63 -6.33
CA LEU A 64 0.03 12.27 -5.34
C LEU A 64 0.81 13.44 -4.72
N THR A 65 0.39 14.66 -5.04
CA THR A 65 1.13 15.88 -4.68
C THR A 65 0.40 16.63 -3.56
N PRO A 66 1.06 16.99 -2.45
CA PRO A 66 0.47 17.84 -1.43
C PRO A 66 0.25 19.25 -1.98
N GLN A 67 -0.87 19.87 -1.61
CA GLN A 67 -1.26 21.23 -1.96
C GLN A 67 -1.72 21.97 -0.70
N PRO A 68 -1.46 23.28 -0.56
CA PRO A 68 -2.03 24.08 0.51
C PRO A 68 -3.55 23.98 0.49
N TYR A 69 -4.17 23.80 1.66
CA TYR A 69 -5.61 23.75 1.78
C TYR A 69 -6.25 25.09 1.34
N ALA A 70 -7.22 24.99 0.43
CA ALA A 70 -7.97 26.10 -0.14
C ALA A 70 -9.42 25.65 -0.37
N TYR A 71 -10.36 26.23 0.38
CA TYR A 71 -11.77 25.82 0.37
C TYR A 71 -12.42 26.03 -1.00
N ASP A 72 -12.19 27.19 -1.60
CA ASP A 72 -12.66 27.59 -2.93
C ASP A 72 -12.20 26.61 -4.02
N VAL A 73 -10.97 26.09 -3.93
CA VAL A 73 -10.44 25.11 -4.89
C VAL A 73 -11.15 23.76 -4.78
N LEU A 74 -11.47 23.31 -3.56
CA LEU A 74 -12.02 21.98 -3.30
C LEU A 74 -13.55 21.93 -3.42
N PHE A 75 -14.21 23.04 -3.10
CA PHE A 75 -15.65 23.09 -2.86
C PHE A 75 -16.33 24.24 -3.62
N GLN A 76 -15.79 24.67 -4.77
CA GLN A 76 -16.35 25.77 -5.57
C GLN A 76 -17.85 25.61 -5.83
N SER A 77 -18.33 24.40 -6.14
CA SER A 77 -19.76 24.15 -6.38
C SER A 77 -20.61 24.40 -5.15
N LEU A 78 -20.14 24.05 -3.95
CA LEU A 78 -20.82 24.32 -2.69
C LEU A 78 -20.77 25.81 -2.36
N LEU A 79 -19.64 26.46 -2.61
CA LEU A 79 -19.48 27.90 -2.41
C LEU A 79 -20.45 28.71 -3.28
N ASN A 80 -20.69 28.27 -4.53
CA ASN A 80 -21.66 28.89 -5.43
C ASN A 80 -23.12 28.77 -4.95
N GLU A 81 -23.40 27.82 -4.05
CA GLU A 81 -24.70 27.60 -3.40
C GLU A 81 -24.73 28.17 -1.97
N ASP A 82 -23.88 29.17 -1.69
CA ASP A 82 -23.71 29.82 -0.39
C ASP A 82 -23.36 28.85 0.77
N VAL A 83 -22.75 27.70 0.47
CA VAL A 83 -22.22 26.78 1.47
C VAL A 83 -20.74 27.08 1.66
N ASP A 84 -20.42 27.77 2.75
CA ASP A 84 -19.05 28.07 3.16
C ASP A 84 -18.46 26.96 4.07
N GLU A 85 -17.21 27.12 4.49
CA GLU A 85 -16.54 26.15 5.37
C GLU A 85 -17.25 25.97 6.72
N ALA A 86 -17.83 27.04 7.26
CA ALA A 86 -18.54 27.02 8.53
C ALA A 86 -19.84 26.19 8.45
N LYS A 87 -20.53 26.22 7.30
CA LYS A 87 -21.71 25.39 7.02
C LYS A 87 -21.35 23.95 6.68
N LEU A 88 -20.28 23.73 5.93
CA LEU A 88 -19.88 22.38 5.50
C LEU A 88 -19.28 21.55 6.64
N THR A 89 -18.50 22.16 7.54
CA THR A 89 -17.78 21.44 8.61
C THR A 89 -18.71 20.63 9.55
N PRO A 90 -19.84 21.18 10.04
CA PRO A 90 -20.80 20.40 10.84
C PRO A 90 -21.39 19.21 10.10
N TYR A 91 -21.70 19.36 8.80
CA TYR A 91 -22.18 18.26 7.97
C TYR A 91 -21.13 17.15 7.86
N LEU A 92 -19.89 17.50 7.52
CA LEU A 92 -18.79 16.52 7.41
C LEU A 92 -18.48 15.84 8.76
N SER A 93 -18.59 16.59 9.86
CA SER A 93 -18.38 16.04 11.20
C SER A 93 -19.46 15.02 11.54
N LYS A 94 -20.73 15.35 11.28
CA LYS A 94 -21.87 14.46 11.55
C LYS A 94 -21.90 13.26 10.63
N GLN A 95 -21.71 13.48 9.33
CA GLN A 95 -21.86 12.44 8.32
C GLN A 95 -20.61 11.61 8.15
N PHE A 96 -19.41 12.17 8.25
CA PHE A 96 -18.17 11.47 7.90
C PHE A 96 -17.16 11.41 9.05
N ALA A 97 -17.47 11.97 10.22
CA ALA A 97 -16.51 12.12 11.32
C ALA A 97 -15.21 12.82 10.85
N VAL A 98 -15.35 13.81 9.97
CA VAL A 98 -14.25 14.63 9.43
C VAL A 98 -14.51 16.09 9.77
N THR A 99 -13.50 16.77 10.32
CA THR A 99 -13.50 18.22 10.50
C THR A 99 -12.52 18.87 9.53
N LEU A 100 -12.89 20.01 8.96
CA LEU A 100 -12.00 20.84 8.12
C LEU A 100 -11.14 21.78 8.98
N THR A 101 -11.54 22.02 10.23
CA THR A 101 -10.81 22.89 11.14
C THR A 101 -9.39 22.37 11.35
N GLY A 102 -8.40 23.19 10.99
CA GLY A 102 -6.98 22.86 11.14
C GLY A 102 -6.39 22.03 10.00
N VAL A 103 -7.17 21.70 8.96
CA VAL A 103 -6.64 21.10 7.73
C VAL A 103 -5.77 22.14 7.03
N LYS A 104 -4.49 21.81 6.82
CA LYS A 104 -3.51 22.69 6.15
C LYS A 104 -3.14 22.23 4.75
N THR A 105 -3.42 20.97 4.44
CA THR A 105 -2.98 20.32 3.21
C THR A 105 -4.07 19.40 2.71
N PHE A 106 -4.30 19.42 1.40
CA PHE A 106 -4.96 18.33 0.69
C PHE A 106 -3.99 17.72 -0.31
N TYR A 107 -4.30 16.55 -0.82
CA TYR A 107 -3.46 15.84 -1.77
C TYR A 107 -4.18 15.76 -3.11
N ARG A 108 -3.47 16.04 -4.19
CA ARG A 108 -3.99 16.00 -5.55
C ARG A 108 -3.33 14.88 -6.35
N ALA A 109 -4.15 13.97 -6.87
CA ALA A 109 -3.71 12.99 -7.84
C ALA A 109 -3.56 13.65 -9.22
N GLU A 110 -2.52 13.27 -9.95
CA GLU A 110 -2.28 13.77 -11.31
C GLU A 110 -3.37 13.26 -12.28
N ARG A 111 -4.08 14.20 -12.93
CA ARG A 111 -5.25 13.91 -13.77
C ARG A 111 -4.90 13.29 -15.13
N HIS A 112 -3.65 13.39 -15.58
CA HIS A 112 -3.24 13.06 -16.95
C HIS A 112 -2.79 11.61 -17.15
N ALA A 113 -2.89 10.75 -16.14
CA ALA A 113 -2.73 9.32 -16.33
C ALA A 113 -3.95 8.75 -17.07
N SER A 114 -3.92 8.80 -18.40
CA SER A 114 -4.99 8.37 -19.33
C SER A 114 -5.55 6.97 -19.05
N ARG A 115 -4.82 6.11 -18.34
CA ARG A 115 -5.21 4.74 -17.97
C ARG A 115 -6.10 4.66 -16.73
N CYS A 116 -6.17 5.71 -15.94
CA CYS A 116 -6.84 5.69 -14.64
C CYS A 116 -8.32 6.11 -14.69
N ASN A 117 -8.72 6.92 -15.68
CA ASN A 117 -10.02 7.62 -15.75
C ASN A 117 -10.47 8.09 -14.35
N LEU A 118 -9.62 8.89 -13.71
CA LEU A 118 -9.69 9.21 -12.29
C LEU A 118 -10.78 10.26 -12.02
N HIS A 119 -11.88 9.82 -11.42
CA HIS A 119 -12.91 10.71 -10.86
C HIS A 119 -12.62 11.12 -9.40
N LEU A 120 -11.60 10.52 -8.78
CA LEU A 120 -11.14 10.79 -7.40
C LEU A 120 -9.81 11.54 -7.46
N ASN A 121 -9.84 12.87 -7.44
CA ASN A 121 -8.64 13.68 -7.72
C ASN A 121 -8.07 14.38 -6.51
N ASP A 122 -8.91 14.72 -5.54
CA ASP A 122 -8.53 15.53 -4.40
C ASP A 122 -8.85 14.76 -3.12
N PHE A 123 -7.90 14.72 -2.19
CA PHE A 123 -7.95 13.88 -0.99
C PHE A 123 -7.64 14.75 0.23
N ILE A 124 -8.58 14.82 1.16
CA ILE A 124 -8.39 15.44 2.47
C ILE A 124 -8.16 14.32 3.46
N VAL A 125 -7.00 14.34 4.13
CA VAL A 125 -6.60 13.30 5.06
C VAL A 125 -6.68 13.83 6.48
N THR A 126 -7.38 13.09 7.33
CA THR A 126 -7.33 13.20 8.79
C THR A 126 -6.73 11.90 9.35
N ASP A 127 -6.58 11.81 10.68
CA ASP A 127 -5.90 10.66 11.30
C ASP A 127 -6.51 9.30 10.88
N ASN A 128 -7.84 9.22 10.85
CA ASN A 128 -8.58 7.97 10.63
C ASN A 128 -9.48 7.97 9.38
N ALA A 129 -9.56 9.09 8.66
CA ALA A 129 -10.42 9.20 7.48
C ALA A 129 -9.69 9.90 6.34
N LEU A 130 -9.98 9.43 5.14
CA LEU A 130 -9.62 10.07 3.90
C LEU A 130 -10.94 10.44 3.20
N LEU A 131 -11.18 11.74 3.05
CA LEU A 131 -12.36 12.30 2.41
C LEU A 131 -12.01 12.68 0.96
N VAL A 132 -12.85 12.26 0.03
CA VAL A 132 -12.74 12.60 -1.39
C VAL A 132 -13.95 13.43 -1.81
N PRO A 133 -13.78 14.74 -2.07
CA PRO A 133 -14.80 15.53 -2.73
C PRO A 133 -15.07 14.96 -4.13
N PHE A 134 -16.35 14.84 -4.48
CA PHE A 134 -16.80 14.23 -5.72
C PHE A 134 -18.03 14.97 -6.26
N ALA A 135 -18.11 15.14 -7.57
CA ALA A 135 -19.29 15.71 -8.26
C ALA A 135 -19.86 16.99 -7.61
N GLY A 136 -19.00 17.91 -7.17
CA GLY A 136 -19.37 19.24 -6.67
C GLY A 136 -19.88 19.28 -5.22
N SER A 137 -20.85 18.44 -4.87
CA SER A 137 -21.50 18.41 -3.53
C SER A 137 -21.52 17.04 -2.86
N ALA A 138 -20.93 16.03 -3.50
CA ALA A 138 -20.86 14.67 -2.98
C ALA A 138 -19.48 14.36 -2.39
N PHE A 139 -19.44 13.36 -1.53
CA PHE A 139 -18.22 12.95 -0.85
C PHE A 139 -18.17 11.45 -0.72
N TYR A 140 -16.97 10.90 -0.89
CA TYR A 140 -16.65 9.55 -0.44
C TYR A 140 -15.74 9.62 0.78
N ARG A 141 -15.99 8.73 1.73
CA ARG A 141 -15.10 8.50 2.87
C ARG A 141 -14.44 7.14 2.73
N PHE A 142 -13.15 7.14 2.99
CA PHE A 142 -12.36 5.95 3.18
C PHE A 142 -11.80 5.94 4.60
N VAL A 143 -11.71 4.76 5.19
CA VAL A 143 -11.11 4.52 6.50
C VAL A 143 -9.77 3.84 6.33
N ARG A 144 -8.82 4.19 7.20
CA ARG A 144 -7.51 3.55 7.22
C ARG A 144 -7.69 2.08 7.58
N SER A 145 -7.09 1.19 6.79
CA SER A 145 -6.99 -0.22 7.17
C SER A 145 -6.12 -0.32 8.42
N ALA A 146 -6.48 -1.22 9.33
CA ALA A 146 -5.67 -1.50 10.50
C ALA A 146 -4.22 -1.82 10.11
N ASP A 147 -3.31 -1.52 11.04
CA ASP A 147 -1.91 -1.90 10.90
C ASP A 147 -1.79 -3.39 10.62
N THR A 148 -0.79 -3.73 9.82
CA THR A 148 -0.49 -5.13 9.53
C THR A 148 0.00 -5.87 10.78
N PRO A 149 -0.33 -7.16 10.91
CA PRO A 149 0.18 -7.96 12.01
C PRO A 149 1.71 -8.01 11.96
N GLN A 150 2.31 -8.18 13.14
CA GLN A 150 3.71 -8.58 13.22
C GLN A 150 3.80 -10.10 13.21
N LEU A 151 4.58 -10.64 12.27
CA LEU A 151 4.90 -12.06 12.17
C LEU A 151 6.41 -12.21 12.28
N TYR A 152 6.88 -13.09 13.17
CA TYR A 152 8.31 -13.33 13.36
C TYR A 152 9.11 -12.03 13.62
N GLY A 153 8.54 -11.12 14.43
CA GLY A 153 9.16 -9.81 14.74
C GLY A 153 9.20 -8.80 13.57
N ARG A 154 8.50 -9.08 12.46
CA ARG A 154 8.48 -8.25 11.25
C ARG A 154 7.05 -7.85 10.91
N LYS A 155 6.84 -6.63 10.42
CA LYS A 155 5.53 -6.18 9.93
C LYS A 155 5.24 -6.81 8.57
N THR A 156 3.99 -7.16 8.30
CA THR A 156 3.61 -7.57 6.93
C THR A 156 3.34 -6.34 6.05
N SER A 157 3.37 -6.54 4.75
CA SER A 157 2.81 -5.59 3.76
C SER A 157 1.28 -5.71 3.75
N HIS A 158 0.59 -4.76 3.10
CA HIS A 158 -0.87 -4.76 3.01
C HIS A 158 -1.37 -5.54 1.79
N LEU A 159 -2.59 -6.10 1.91
CA LEU A 159 -3.39 -6.54 0.77
C LEU A 159 -4.42 -5.47 0.38
N PRO A 160 -4.80 -5.36 -0.91
CA PRO A 160 -4.24 -6.09 -2.04
C PRO A 160 -2.77 -5.73 -2.29
N PHE A 161 -1.95 -6.68 -2.72
CA PHE A 161 -0.54 -6.47 -3.01
C PHE A 161 -0.32 -6.31 -4.51
N ASN A 162 0.04 -5.09 -4.92
CA ASN A 162 0.33 -4.79 -6.32
C ASN A 162 1.82 -4.97 -6.61
N SER A 163 2.15 -6.10 -7.22
CA SER A 163 3.52 -6.47 -7.59
C SER A 163 4.24 -5.43 -8.45
N ALA A 164 3.56 -4.87 -9.46
CA ALA A 164 4.14 -3.87 -10.35
C ALA A 164 4.45 -2.56 -9.60
N ALA A 165 3.53 -2.13 -8.73
CA ALA A 165 3.76 -0.98 -7.87
C ALA A 165 4.93 -1.24 -6.91
N TYR A 166 4.97 -2.38 -6.22
CA TYR A 166 6.08 -2.74 -5.36
C TYR A 166 7.43 -2.71 -6.10
N SER A 167 7.52 -3.33 -7.28
CA SER A 167 8.76 -3.35 -8.06
C SER A 167 9.22 -1.94 -8.45
N SER A 168 8.31 -1.08 -8.92
CA SER A 168 8.62 0.24 -9.45
C SER A 168 8.88 1.32 -8.38
N ILE A 169 8.12 1.30 -7.27
CA ILE A 169 8.19 2.35 -6.26
C ILE A 169 9.11 2.00 -5.10
N CYS A 170 9.40 0.71 -4.92
CA CYS A 170 10.04 0.19 -3.73
C CYS A 170 11.26 -0.66 -4.02
N LEU A 171 11.10 -1.79 -4.70
CA LEU A 171 12.19 -2.75 -4.93
C LEU A 171 13.39 -2.06 -5.57
N GLY A 172 13.22 -1.40 -6.72
CA GLY A 172 14.30 -0.68 -7.40
C GLY A 172 14.93 0.49 -6.63
N ARG A 173 14.41 0.86 -5.46
CA ARG A 173 14.89 1.97 -4.63
C ARG A 173 15.42 1.52 -3.26
N LEU A 174 15.59 0.22 -3.05
CA LEU A 174 16.20 -0.29 -1.82
C LEU A 174 17.64 0.23 -1.68
N PRO A 175 18.05 0.68 -0.48
CA PRO A 175 19.44 1.05 -0.25
C PRO A 175 20.35 -0.15 -0.47
N ILE A 176 21.49 0.06 -1.12
CA ILE A 176 22.51 -0.96 -1.34
C ILE A 176 23.75 -0.57 -0.55
N SER A 177 24.29 -1.51 0.23
CA SER A 177 25.55 -1.37 0.95
C SER A 177 26.47 -2.52 0.59
N LYS A 178 27.66 -2.20 0.06
CA LYS A 178 28.65 -3.19 -0.41
C LYS A 178 28.05 -4.23 -1.38
N GLY A 179 27.17 -3.80 -2.29
CA GLY A 179 26.49 -4.68 -3.25
C GLY A 179 25.31 -5.49 -2.69
N VAL A 180 24.98 -5.35 -1.40
CA VAL A 180 23.88 -6.08 -0.75
C VAL A 180 22.71 -5.14 -0.48
N PRO A 181 21.47 -5.48 -0.92
CA PRO A 181 20.26 -4.75 -0.55
C PRO A 181 20.10 -4.66 0.97
N GLN A 182 19.52 -3.57 1.45
CA GLN A 182 19.24 -3.34 2.86
C GLN A 182 17.74 -3.21 3.10
N ALA A 183 17.28 -3.71 4.25
CA ALA A 183 15.90 -3.50 4.67
C ALA A 183 15.60 -2.00 4.84
N THR A 184 14.36 -1.60 4.57
CA THR A 184 13.95 -0.19 4.65
C THR A 184 12.49 -0.06 5.06
N THR A 185 12.18 1.00 5.80
CA THR A 185 10.82 1.37 6.16
C THR A 185 10.23 2.44 5.24
N LYS A 186 11.02 2.98 4.28
CA LYS A 186 10.58 4.05 3.35
C LYS A 186 9.41 3.64 2.45
N CYS A 187 9.21 2.35 2.31
CA CYS A 187 8.14 1.72 1.53
C CYS A 187 6.88 1.45 2.34
N GLY A 188 7.01 1.55 3.67
CA GLY A 188 5.93 1.34 4.61
C GLY A 188 4.93 2.51 4.60
N PRO A 189 3.73 2.29 5.14
CA PRO A 189 3.29 1.02 5.73
C PRO A 189 2.78 0.02 4.67
N VAL A 190 2.61 0.41 3.41
CA VAL A 190 2.03 -0.46 2.37
C VAL A 190 2.92 -1.63 2.02
N TYR A 191 4.22 -1.39 1.81
CA TYR A 191 5.21 -2.40 1.46
C TYR A 191 6.33 -2.46 2.51
N MET A 192 6.54 -3.63 3.11
CA MET A 192 7.55 -3.85 4.15
C MET A 192 8.62 -4.85 3.68
N PRO A 193 9.63 -4.37 2.92
CA PRO A 193 10.70 -5.23 2.41
C PRO A 193 11.74 -5.57 3.47
N TYR A 194 12.18 -6.83 3.43
CA TYR A 194 13.23 -7.41 4.26
C TYR A 194 14.27 -8.09 3.38
N VAL A 195 15.41 -8.40 3.97
CA VAL A 195 16.51 -9.09 3.29
C VAL A 195 16.84 -10.35 4.07
N ALA A 196 16.83 -11.50 3.41
CA ALA A 196 17.19 -12.78 4.00
C ALA A 196 18.72 -12.85 4.18
N ALA A 197 19.14 -13.37 5.33
CA ALA A 197 20.55 -13.52 5.68
C ALA A 197 20.86 -14.98 6.04
N ALA A 198 22.04 -15.46 5.66
CA ALA A 198 22.48 -16.84 5.90
C ALA A 198 22.67 -17.21 7.37
N ASN A 199 22.81 -16.22 8.26
CA ASN A 199 22.79 -16.39 9.72
C ASN A 199 21.48 -15.87 10.35
N GLY A 200 20.44 -15.70 9.53
CA GLY A 200 19.13 -15.21 9.95
C GLY A 200 18.26 -16.30 10.58
N ASP A 201 17.03 -15.92 10.90
CA ASP A 201 16.02 -16.80 11.49
C ASP A 201 15.50 -17.88 10.53
N ALA A 202 14.64 -18.78 11.04
CA ALA A 202 14.11 -19.91 10.29
C ALA A 202 13.44 -19.50 8.96
N LEU A 203 12.73 -18.36 8.93
CA LEU A 203 12.14 -17.86 7.68
C LEU A 203 13.21 -17.42 6.68
N SER A 204 14.25 -16.71 7.14
CA SER A 204 15.37 -16.32 6.29
C SER A 204 16.11 -17.52 5.74
N GLN A 205 16.32 -18.56 6.56
CA GLN A 205 16.89 -19.84 6.12
C GLN A 205 16.02 -20.48 5.05
N LEU A 206 14.73 -20.63 5.32
CA LEU A 206 13.78 -21.26 4.41
C LEU A 206 13.76 -20.57 3.04
N ILE A 207 13.76 -19.24 3.02
CA ILE A 207 13.82 -18.44 1.79
C ILE A 207 15.18 -18.58 1.09
N GLY A 208 16.28 -18.49 1.82
CA GLY A 208 17.62 -18.46 1.24
C GLY A 208 18.21 -19.80 0.86
N THR A 209 17.59 -20.92 1.27
CA THR A 209 18.00 -22.28 0.87
C THR A 209 17.02 -22.96 -0.09
N HIS A 210 15.90 -22.30 -0.42
CA HIS A 210 14.89 -22.87 -1.32
C HIS A 210 15.43 -23.00 -2.75
N ASP A 211 14.97 -24.06 -3.43
CA ASP A 211 15.33 -24.33 -4.82
C ASP A 211 14.26 -23.77 -5.77
N TYR A 212 14.44 -22.49 -6.11
CA TYR A 212 13.47 -21.74 -6.90
C TYR A 212 13.39 -22.27 -8.34
N GLN A 213 14.52 -22.76 -8.88
CA GLN A 213 14.58 -23.35 -10.22
C GLN A 213 13.73 -24.62 -10.30
N LYS A 214 13.86 -25.53 -9.32
CA LYS A 214 12.98 -26.71 -9.24
C LYS A 214 11.52 -26.35 -9.03
N GLY A 215 11.25 -25.24 -8.35
CA GLY A 215 9.91 -24.66 -8.22
C GLY A 215 9.37 -24.01 -9.51
N GLY A 216 10.14 -24.01 -10.60
CA GLY A 216 9.75 -23.49 -11.91
C GLY A 216 9.95 -21.98 -12.08
N ALA A 217 10.73 -21.33 -11.21
CA ALA A 217 11.09 -19.94 -11.41
C ALA A 217 11.95 -19.80 -12.68
N ARG A 218 11.60 -18.85 -13.53
CA ARG A 218 12.41 -18.50 -14.69
C ARG A 218 13.61 -17.68 -14.23
N TYR A 219 14.69 -17.71 -15.01
CA TYR A 219 15.85 -16.86 -14.76
C TYR A 219 16.45 -17.05 -13.35
N ALA A 220 16.43 -18.30 -12.88
CA ALA A 220 16.73 -18.67 -11.50
C ALA A 220 17.81 -19.77 -11.42
N ASP A 221 18.63 -19.93 -12.46
CA ASP A 221 19.63 -21.02 -12.54
C ASP A 221 20.66 -20.95 -11.40
N ASP A 222 21.01 -19.75 -10.96
CA ASP A 222 21.83 -19.48 -9.77
C ASP A 222 21.00 -19.24 -8.49
N TYR A 223 19.67 -19.36 -8.59
CA TYR A 223 18.71 -19.31 -7.49
C TYR A 223 18.18 -20.70 -7.12
N ALA A 224 18.81 -21.78 -7.59
CA ALA A 224 18.55 -23.14 -7.08
C ALA A 224 18.93 -23.33 -5.59
N ASN A 225 19.73 -22.40 -5.04
CA ASN A 225 19.91 -22.16 -3.61
C ASN A 225 20.61 -20.79 -3.43
N PRO A 226 19.89 -19.72 -3.07
CA PRO A 226 20.47 -18.37 -3.02
C PRO A 226 21.70 -18.23 -2.13
N PHE A 227 21.67 -18.79 -0.91
CA PHE A 227 22.78 -18.68 0.03
C PHE A 227 24.01 -19.47 -0.41
N ALA A 228 23.83 -20.62 -1.07
CA ALA A 228 24.95 -21.36 -1.65
C ALA A 228 25.67 -20.53 -2.73
N ASN A 229 24.94 -19.65 -3.43
CA ASN A 229 25.47 -18.74 -4.43
C ASN A 229 25.80 -17.33 -3.89
N LYS A 230 25.84 -17.16 -2.56
CA LYS A 230 26.15 -15.89 -1.86
C LYS A 230 25.17 -14.75 -2.17
N LEU A 231 23.94 -15.08 -2.54
CA LEU A 231 22.87 -14.14 -2.85
C LEU A 231 22.08 -13.81 -1.58
N HIS A 232 21.42 -12.64 -1.58
CA HIS A 232 20.62 -12.18 -0.44
C HIS A 232 19.21 -11.83 -0.91
N PRO A 233 18.28 -12.80 -0.88
CA PRO A 233 16.91 -12.59 -1.34
C PRO A 233 16.24 -11.43 -0.60
N VAL A 234 15.60 -10.56 -1.36
CA VAL A 234 14.68 -9.56 -0.81
C VAL A 234 13.31 -10.22 -0.71
N PHE A 235 12.61 -10.01 0.38
CA PHE A 235 11.28 -10.57 0.53
C PHE A 235 10.32 -9.61 1.23
N VAL A 236 9.03 -9.76 0.91
CA VAL A 236 7.93 -9.12 1.62
C VAL A 236 6.97 -10.19 2.12
N MET A 237 6.55 -10.06 3.37
CA MET A 237 5.52 -10.92 3.94
C MET A 237 4.16 -10.29 3.69
N LEU A 238 3.20 -11.07 3.26
CA LEU A 238 1.79 -10.67 3.22
C LEU A 238 1.11 -11.11 4.53
N PRO A 239 -0.03 -10.50 4.89
CA PRO A 239 -0.84 -11.00 5.99
C PRO A 239 -1.15 -12.49 5.74
N PRO A 240 -1.24 -13.32 6.78
CA PRO A 240 -1.41 -14.74 6.60
C PRO A 240 -2.88 -15.05 6.25
N MET A 241 -3.07 -16.02 5.35
CA MET A 241 -4.38 -16.60 5.10
C MET A 241 -4.56 -17.78 6.06
N LYS A 242 -5.21 -17.55 7.21
CA LYS A 242 -5.25 -18.51 8.32
C LYS A 242 -3.83 -18.94 8.71
N ASP A 243 -3.49 -20.22 8.59
CA ASP A 243 -2.17 -20.78 8.96
C ASP A 243 -1.16 -20.79 7.80
N VAL A 244 -1.51 -20.18 6.65
CA VAL A 244 -0.63 -20.08 5.49
C VAL A 244 0.00 -18.68 5.45
N LEU A 245 1.33 -18.63 5.59
CA LEU A 245 2.10 -17.43 5.33
C LEU A 245 2.38 -17.34 3.83
N LEU A 246 2.11 -16.18 3.24
CA LEU A 246 2.48 -15.89 1.88
C LEU A 246 3.63 -14.89 1.84
N VAL A 247 4.71 -15.25 1.16
CA VAL A 247 5.91 -14.40 1.01
C VAL A 247 6.17 -14.19 -0.47
N ARG A 248 6.38 -12.95 -0.88
CA ARG A 248 6.98 -12.66 -2.19
C ARG A 248 8.47 -12.51 -2.02
N VAL A 249 9.23 -13.15 -2.91
CA VAL A 249 10.68 -13.14 -2.97
C VAL A 249 11.11 -12.55 -4.31
N ASP A 250 12.06 -11.64 -4.23
CA ASP A 250 12.68 -10.98 -5.37
C ASP A 250 14.21 -11.00 -5.22
N ASP A 251 14.88 -11.10 -6.35
CA ASP A 251 16.30 -10.89 -6.46
C ASP A 251 16.58 -9.47 -6.98
N MET A 252 17.63 -8.87 -6.44
CA MET A 252 18.02 -7.48 -6.72
C MET A 252 19.52 -7.33 -6.95
N GLN A 253 20.29 -8.41 -6.88
CA GLN A 253 21.73 -8.32 -6.99
C GLN A 253 22.12 -8.42 -8.47
N PRO A 254 22.56 -7.32 -9.12
CA PRO A 254 23.19 -7.48 -10.41
C PRO A 254 24.41 -8.39 -10.22
N GLY A 255 24.56 -9.39 -11.08
CA GLY A 255 25.78 -10.20 -11.08
C GLY A 255 27.01 -9.29 -11.30
N PRO A 256 28.23 -9.75 -10.98
CA PRO A 256 29.45 -8.94 -11.05
C PRO A 256 29.72 -8.24 -12.39
N ASN A 257 29.04 -8.65 -13.48
CA ASN A 257 29.15 -8.08 -14.83
C ASN A 257 27.79 -7.86 -15.53
N GLU A 258 26.66 -7.72 -14.81
CA GLU A 258 25.30 -7.64 -15.39
C GLU A 258 24.84 -8.85 -16.24
N GLN A 259 25.65 -9.91 -16.35
CA GLN A 259 25.37 -11.11 -17.18
C GLN A 259 24.37 -12.10 -16.57
N ARG A 260 23.67 -11.72 -15.51
CA ARG A 260 22.88 -12.63 -14.68
C ARG A 260 21.43 -12.21 -14.77
N ASP A 261 20.58 -13.08 -15.32
CA ASP A 261 19.16 -12.84 -15.31
C ASP A 261 18.65 -12.88 -13.86
N VAL A 262 17.83 -11.90 -13.49
CA VAL A 262 17.40 -11.70 -12.11
C VAL A 262 16.04 -12.36 -11.90
N MET A 263 15.95 -13.26 -10.91
CA MET A 263 14.67 -13.83 -10.51
C MET A 263 13.79 -12.74 -9.87
N SER A 264 12.60 -12.48 -10.43
CA SER A 264 11.66 -11.53 -9.83
C SER A 264 10.26 -12.10 -9.70
N GLY A 265 9.58 -11.72 -8.62
CA GLY A 265 8.16 -11.95 -8.44
C GLY A 265 7.74 -13.39 -8.19
N VAL A 266 8.52 -14.14 -7.40
CA VAL A 266 8.12 -15.46 -6.93
C VAL A 266 7.33 -15.33 -5.63
N PHE A 267 6.18 -15.97 -5.55
CA PHE A 267 5.42 -16.12 -4.32
C PHE A 267 5.61 -17.52 -3.74
N LEU A 268 5.99 -17.61 -2.48
CA LEU A 268 6.09 -18.84 -1.71
C LEU A 268 4.92 -18.92 -0.73
N ALA A 269 4.18 -20.02 -0.80
CA ALA A 269 3.22 -20.39 0.23
C ALA A 269 3.93 -21.25 1.28
N ILE A 270 3.86 -20.85 2.55
CA ILE A 270 4.52 -21.50 3.67
C ILE A 270 3.46 -21.94 4.67
N LYS A 271 3.45 -23.23 4.98
CA LYS A 271 2.56 -23.84 5.98
C LYS A 271 3.35 -24.83 6.81
N ASP A 272 3.10 -24.86 8.12
CA ASP A 272 3.78 -25.76 9.07
C ASP A 272 5.32 -25.68 8.98
N GLY A 273 5.84 -24.47 8.77
CA GLY A 273 7.28 -24.19 8.66
C GLY A 273 7.94 -24.68 7.37
N LYS A 274 7.18 -25.10 6.36
CA LYS A 274 7.68 -25.60 5.07
C LYS A 274 7.08 -24.83 3.91
N ILE A 275 7.85 -24.68 2.84
CA ILE A 275 7.33 -24.19 1.56
C ILE A 275 6.44 -25.29 0.98
N THR A 276 5.15 -25.03 0.88
CA THR A 276 4.17 -25.95 0.32
C THR A 276 3.92 -25.70 -1.15
N ASP A 277 4.08 -24.48 -1.65
CA ASP A 277 3.91 -24.18 -3.07
C ASP A 277 4.66 -22.93 -3.50
N GLN A 278 4.85 -22.81 -4.82
CA GLN A 278 5.52 -21.69 -5.46
C GLN A 278 4.70 -21.20 -6.66
N LEU A 279 4.44 -19.90 -6.72
CA LEU A 279 3.81 -19.24 -7.86
C LEU A 279 4.80 -18.26 -8.50
N ASN A 280 5.08 -18.47 -9.78
CA ASN A 280 6.10 -17.74 -10.55
C ASN A 280 5.50 -16.68 -11.49
N GLN A 281 4.35 -16.11 -11.13
CA GLN A 281 3.67 -15.12 -11.96
C GLN A 281 3.68 -13.74 -11.31
N GLY A 282 4.01 -12.73 -12.12
CA GLY A 282 3.72 -11.35 -11.77
C GLY A 282 2.21 -11.13 -11.78
N CYS A 283 1.61 -11.05 -10.59
CA CYS A 283 0.20 -10.75 -10.45
C CYS A 283 -0.09 -9.89 -9.23
N LEU A 284 -1.29 -9.33 -9.18
CA LEU A 284 -1.84 -8.69 -8.00
C LEU A 284 -2.42 -9.77 -7.08
N ILE A 285 -1.99 -9.79 -5.82
CA ILE A 285 -2.62 -10.64 -4.80
C ILE A 285 -3.74 -9.83 -4.16
N THR A 286 -4.99 -10.24 -4.34
CA THR A 286 -6.16 -9.57 -3.78
C THR A 286 -6.28 -9.82 -2.27
N SER A 287 -7.19 -9.11 -1.60
CA SER A 287 -7.48 -9.33 -0.17
C SER A 287 -8.04 -10.72 0.15
N ASP A 288 -8.62 -11.42 -0.82
CA ASP A 288 -9.04 -12.81 -0.74
C ASP A 288 -7.99 -13.79 -1.29
N TYR A 289 -6.74 -13.35 -1.45
CA TYR A 289 -5.59 -14.17 -1.87
C TYR A 289 -5.72 -14.80 -3.26
N ALA A 290 -6.48 -14.16 -4.15
CA ALA A 290 -6.47 -14.49 -5.57
C ALA A 290 -5.32 -13.75 -6.27
N CYS A 291 -4.64 -14.45 -7.17
CA CYS A 291 -3.68 -13.89 -8.11
C CYS A 291 -4.45 -13.42 -9.35
N VAL A 292 -4.42 -12.11 -9.57
CA VAL A 292 -5.12 -11.44 -10.67
C VAL A 292 -4.10 -10.87 -11.64
N ASP A 293 -4.27 -11.17 -12.93
CA ASP A 293 -3.41 -10.64 -13.99
C ASP A 293 -3.66 -9.16 -14.28
N GLU A 294 -2.95 -8.62 -15.26
CA GLU A 294 -3.04 -7.22 -15.65
C GLU A 294 -4.42 -6.82 -16.21
N ASP A 295 -5.15 -7.77 -16.80
CA ASP A 295 -6.48 -7.57 -17.35
C ASP A 295 -7.59 -7.69 -16.29
N GLY A 296 -7.24 -8.00 -15.04
CA GLY A 296 -8.19 -8.18 -13.96
C GLY A 296 -8.79 -9.58 -13.88
N LYS A 297 -8.30 -10.55 -14.67
CA LYS A 297 -8.76 -11.94 -14.61
C LYS A 297 -8.06 -12.68 -13.47
N ARG A 298 -8.84 -13.39 -12.66
CA ARG A 298 -8.34 -14.28 -11.61
C ARG A 298 -7.69 -15.51 -12.27
N GLN A 299 -6.40 -15.71 -12.02
CA GLN A 299 -5.61 -16.80 -12.59
C GLN A 299 -5.37 -17.92 -11.58
N TYR A 300 -5.14 -17.57 -10.31
CA TYR A 300 -4.91 -18.55 -9.24
C TYR A 300 -5.60 -18.13 -7.96
N GLN A 301 -5.93 -19.11 -7.12
CA GLN A 301 -6.41 -18.91 -5.76
C GLN A 301 -5.47 -19.63 -4.78
N LEU A 302 -4.99 -18.93 -3.75
CA LEU A 302 -4.32 -19.61 -2.64
C LEU A 302 -5.38 -20.34 -1.79
N LEU A 303 -5.15 -21.63 -1.54
CA LEU A 303 -5.99 -22.47 -0.71
C LEU A 303 -5.41 -22.65 0.69
N GLU A 304 -6.25 -22.99 1.66
CA GLU A 304 -5.85 -23.23 3.06
C GLU A 304 -4.86 -24.40 3.22
N SER A 305 -4.75 -25.26 2.20
CA SER A 305 -3.70 -26.27 2.11
C SER A 305 -2.31 -25.69 1.88
N GLY A 306 -2.18 -24.38 1.63
CA GLY A 306 -0.94 -23.73 1.22
C GLY A 306 -0.58 -23.99 -0.25
N LYS A 307 -1.58 -24.31 -1.10
CA LYS A 307 -1.39 -24.58 -2.54
C LYS A 307 -2.09 -23.52 -3.38
N PHE A 308 -1.50 -23.17 -4.52
CA PHE A 308 -2.13 -22.33 -5.52
C PHE A 308 -2.93 -23.18 -6.51
N GLN A 309 -4.24 -22.96 -6.53
CA GLN A 309 -5.12 -23.59 -7.51
C GLN A 309 -5.26 -22.69 -8.74
N LYS A 310 -4.92 -23.20 -9.92
CA LYS A 310 -5.20 -22.50 -11.19
C LYS A 310 -6.70 -22.44 -11.44
N LEU A 311 -7.20 -21.25 -11.73
CA LEU A 311 -8.58 -20.96 -12.09
C LEU A 311 -8.73 -21.02 -13.62
N LYS A 312 -9.90 -21.43 -14.11
CA LYS A 312 -10.20 -21.54 -15.55
C LYS A 312 -10.74 -20.20 -16.08
#